data_AF-A0A1W9WTM7-F1
#
_entry.id   AF-A0A1W9WTM7-F1
#
_cell.length_a   1.000
_cell.length_b   1.000
_cell.length_c   1.000
_cell.angle_alpha   90.00
_cell.angle_beta   90.00
_cell.angle_gamma   90.00
#
_symmetry.space_group_name_H-M   'P 1'
#
loop_
_entity.id
_entity.type
_entity.pdbx_description
1 polymer ?
#
loop_
_entity_poly.entity_id
_entity_poly.type
_entity_poly.pdbx_seq_one_letter_code
_entity_poly.pdbx_strand_id
1 'polypeptide(L)'
;MATSEINDSQTCPTMEQLIKFHEWLNQDQQDEYQEIKTTSVPHWKKRYAEQPRTKLPEGYSIPLSIEETLTRRRSNRAFDQRAVMPLAELSTLLKLSYGVRSFRFAYEDQHFPLRMAPSAGGLQSTELYLVVNQVEGLNKGLYYFDANNDELALLEQGYFRRKVVEACSYQEWITNAAVVLFLTCDLEKLFWKYGHRAYRMVHVDAGIVAENLHLVSTALGTASCMISGFIDKKINLMLNIDAQKEFTVLLIAVGKPVNT
;
A
#
# COMPACT_ATOMS: atom_id res chain seq x y z
N MET A 1 -37.69 14.09 1.41
CA MET A 1 -38.16 12.70 1.54
C MET A 1 -37.82 11.95 0.26
N ALA A 2 -36.84 11.05 0.34
CA ALA A 2 -36.62 9.86 -0.49
C ALA A 2 -35.20 9.38 -0.17
N THR A 3 -35.03 8.82 1.03
CA THR A 3 -33.90 7.94 1.34
C THR A 3 -34.11 6.67 0.53
N SER A 4 -33.37 6.48 -0.56
CA SER A 4 -33.32 5.17 -1.21
C SER A 4 -32.54 4.24 -0.28
N GLU A 5 -33.28 3.44 0.48
CA GLU A 5 -32.78 2.29 1.22
C GLU A 5 -32.03 1.37 0.24
N ILE A 6 -30.72 1.26 0.43
CA ILE A 6 -29.93 0.22 -0.23
C ILE A 6 -30.25 -1.07 0.51
N ASN A 7 -30.92 -1.97 -0.20
CA ASN A 7 -31.29 -3.30 0.27
C ASN A 7 -30.03 -4.16 0.40
N ASP A 8 -29.38 -4.11 1.57
CA ASP A 8 -28.05 -4.68 1.86
C ASP A 8 -28.11 -6.18 2.20
N SER A 9 -28.91 -6.96 1.46
CA SER A 9 -29.01 -8.42 1.63
C SER A 9 -28.05 -9.19 0.71
N GLN A 10 -26.88 -8.63 0.44
CA GLN A 10 -25.85 -9.37 -0.29
C GLN A 10 -25.25 -10.44 0.63
N THR A 11 -25.79 -11.65 0.52
CA THR A 11 -25.23 -12.83 1.20
C THR A 11 -23.79 -13.03 0.78
N CYS A 12 -22.91 -13.36 1.74
CA CYS A 12 -21.52 -13.71 1.45
C CYS A 12 -21.45 -14.76 0.32
N PRO A 13 -20.55 -14.61 -0.68
CA PRO A 13 -20.41 -15.60 -1.74
C PRO A 13 -20.18 -17.00 -1.18
N THR A 14 -20.82 -17.99 -1.80
CA THR A 14 -20.57 -19.40 -1.49
C THR A 14 -19.15 -19.80 -1.92
N MET A 15 -18.61 -20.87 -1.32
CA MET A 15 -17.32 -21.44 -1.73
C MET A 15 -17.29 -21.80 -3.21
N GLU A 16 -18.40 -22.31 -3.77
CA GLU A 16 -18.51 -22.63 -5.20
C GLU A 16 -18.38 -21.38 -6.08
N GLN A 17 -19.04 -20.27 -5.71
CA GLN A 17 -18.92 -19.01 -6.43
C GLN A 17 -17.48 -18.45 -6.37
N LEU A 18 -16.81 -18.58 -5.23
CA LEU A 18 -15.40 -18.17 -5.09
C LEU A 18 -14.46 -19.05 -5.94
N ILE A 19 -14.70 -20.36 -6.00
CA ILE A 19 -13.95 -21.27 -6.87
C ILE A 19 -14.16 -20.91 -8.34
N LYS A 20 -15.40 -20.67 -8.78
CA LYS A 20 -15.69 -20.23 -10.16
C LYS A 20 -14.99 -18.93 -10.51
N PHE A 21 -14.97 -17.96 -9.59
CA PHE A 21 -14.20 -16.73 -9.76
C PHE A 21 -12.70 -17.03 -9.91
N HIS A 22 -12.14 -17.88 -9.06
CA HIS A 22 -10.74 -18.30 -9.16
C HIS A 22 -10.42 -19.01 -10.49
N GLU A 23 -11.29 -19.91 -10.94
CA GLU A 23 -11.17 -20.60 -12.23
C GLU A 23 -11.22 -19.62 -13.40
N TRP A 24 -12.16 -18.66 -13.37
CA TRP A 24 -12.23 -17.59 -14.36
C TRP A 24 -10.92 -16.80 -14.43
N LEU A 25 -10.31 -16.45 -13.28
CA LEU A 25 -8.98 -15.82 -13.21
C LEU A 25 -7.83 -16.66 -13.79
N ASN A 26 -8.01 -17.98 -13.97
CA ASN A 26 -7.01 -18.92 -14.47
C ASN A 26 -7.16 -19.30 -15.94
N GLN A 27 -8.28 -18.96 -16.59
CA GLN A 27 -8.53 -19.41 -17.96
C GLN A 27 -7.44 -18.91 -18.91
N ASP A 28 -6.79 -19.85 -19.60
CA ASP A 28 -5.74 -19.57 -20.61
C ASP A 28 -6.39 -18.99 -21.86
N GLN A 29 -6.46 -17.67 -21.90
CA GLN A 29 -7.03 -16.89 -22.97
C GLN A 29 -5.92 -16.40 -23.92
N GLN A 30 -5.17 -17.32 -24.53
CA GLN A 30 -4.04 -16.97 -25.43
C GLN A 30 -4.45 -16.02 -26.56
N ASP A 31 -5.72 -16.07 -27.00
CA ASP A 31 -6.25 -15.25 -28.08
C ASP A 31 -6.72 -13.84 -27.61
N GLU A 32 -7.39 -13.70 -26.46
CA GLU A 32 -7.79 -12.38 -25.92
C GLU A 32 -6.58 -11.51 -25.51
N TYR A 33 -5.47 -12.13 -25.05
CA TYR A 33 -4.23 -11.40 -24.75
C TYR A 33 -3.64 -10.68 -25.97
N GLN A 34 -3.99 -11.08 -27.20
CA GLN A 34 -3.54 -10.39 -28.41
C GLN A 34 -4.41 -9.17 -28.74
N GLU A 35 -5.70 -9.18 -28.39
CA GLU A 35 -6.60 -8.03 -28.62
C GLU A 35 -6.37 -6.88 -27.63
N ILE A 36 -6.09 -7.19 -26.34
CA ILE A 36 -5.83 -6.16 -25.31
C ILE A 36 -4.54 -5.36 -25.62
N LYS A 37 -3.56 -5.95 -26.32
CA LYS A 37 -2.31 -5.29 -26.75
C LYS A 37 -2.50 -4.10 -27.70
N THR A 38 -3.72 -3.81 -28.15
CA THR A 38 -4.03 -2.62 -28.94
C THR A 38 -4.20 -1.35 -28.08
N THR A 39 -4.17 -1.46 -26.75
CA THR A 39 -4.21 -0.31 -25.85
C THR A 39 -2.82 0.28 -25.59
N SER A 40 -2.72 1.61 -25.67
CA SER A 40 -1.51 2.35 -25.26
C SER A 40 -1.16 2.05 -23.81
N VAL A 41 0.14 1.94 -23.49
CA VAL A 41 0.63 1.77 -22.12
C VAL A 41 -0.02 2.84 -21.23
N PRO A 42 -0.79 2.46 -20.19
CA PRO A 42 -1.46 3.42 -19.34
C PRO A 42 -0.44 4.29 -18.60
N HIS A 43 -0.86 5.49 -18.24
CA HIS A 43 0.00 6.41 -17.51
C HIS A 43 0.35 5.81 -16.14
N TRP A 44 1.61 5.43 -15.96
CA TRP A 44 2.06 4.72 -14.76
C TRP A 44 2.51 5.67 -13.63
N LYS A 45 2.72 6.96 -13.93
CA LYS A 45 3.22 7.99 -12.99
C LYS A 45 2.08 8.67 -12.25
N LYS A 46 1.63 8.07 -11.14
CA LYS A 46 0.71 8.76 -10.22
C LYS A 46 1.46 9.86 -9.45
N ARG A 47 0.95 11.10 -9.52
CA ARG A 47 1.54 12.25 -8.84
C ARG A 47 0.48 13.27 -8.44
N TYR A 48 0.59 13.75 -7.20
CA TYR A 48 -0.14 14.90 -6.69
C TYR A 48 0.77 16.14 -6.74
N ALA A 49 0.84 16.78 -7.91
CA ALA A 49 1.83 17.82 -8.19
C ALA A 49 1.63 19.12 -7.38
N GLU A 50 0.37 19.50 -7.17
CA GLU A 50 -0.02 20.76 -6.51
C GLU A 50 0.00 20.69 -4.97
N GLN A 51 0.26 19.52 -4.39
CA GLN A 51 0.23 19.33 -2.95
C GLN A 51 1.58 19.72 -2.30
N PRO A 52 1.60 20.23 -1.04
CA PRO A 52 2.84 20.44 -0.31
C PRO A 52 3.65 19.15 -0.20
N ARG A 53 4.98 19.24 -0.40
CA ARG A 53 5.86 18.07 -0.50
C ARG A 53 7.01 18.14 0.49
N THR A 54 7.32 17.00 1.09
CA THR A 54 8.49 16.84 1.96
C THR A 54 9.43 15.81 1.36
N LYS A 55 10.67 16.22 1.08
CA LYS A 55 11.73 15.31 0.63
C LYS A 55 12.14 14.40 1.78
N LEU A 56 12.19 13.10 1.54
CA LEU A 56 12.68 12.14 2.52
C LEU A 56 14.22 12.23 2.60
N PRO A 57 14.79 12.32 3.81
CA PRO A 57 16.24 12.37 4.02
C PRO A 57 16.89 11.04 3.62
N GLU A 58 18.21 10.96 3.73
CA GLU A 58 18.88 9.67 3.75
C GLU A 58 18.37 8.80 4.91
N GLY A 59 18.32 7.49 4.68
CA GLY A 59 17.90 6.52 5.66
C GLY A 59 19.05 6.01 6.52
N TYR A 60 18.73 5.09 7.40
CA TYR A 60 19.69 4.33 8.21
C TYR A 60 20.21 3.11 7.44
N SER A 61 21.38 2.65 7.85
CA SER A 61 21.84 1.31 7.52
C SER A 61 21.05 0.28 8.34
N ILE A 62 20.66 -0.82 7.70
CA ILE A 62 19.95 -1.91 8.38
C ILE A 62 20.97 -2.78 9.13
N PRO A 63 20.85 -2.94 10.46
CA PRO A 63 21.86 -3.63 11.26
C PRO A 63 21.71 -5.15 11.28
N LEU A 64 20.51 -5.68 10.98
CA LEU A 64 20.23 -7.12 11.06
C LEU A 64 20.50 -7.83 9.73
N SER A 65 21.00 -9.06 9.82
CA SER A 65 21.04 -9.97 8.67
C SER A 65 19.62 -10.40 8.24
N ILE A 66 19.50 -10.96 7.03
CA ILE A 66 18.23 -11.53 6.54
C ILE A 66 17.74 -12.65 7.48
N GLU A 67 18.62 -13.53 7.92
CA GLU A 67 18.29 -14.65 8.81
C GLU A 67 17.74 -14.16 10.16
N GLU A 68 18.42 -13.19 10.78
CA GLU A 68 17.96 -12.59 12.03
C GLU A 68 16.62 -11.88 11.86
N THR A 69 16.47 -11.13 10.77
CA THR A 69 15.23 -10.39 10.47
C THR A 69 14.06 -11.37 10.35
N LEU A 70 14.18 -12.42 9.54
CA LEU A 70 13.14 -13.43 9.35
C LEU A 70 12.80 -14.15 10.66
N THR A 71 13.80 -14.49 11.46
CA THR A 71 13.62 -15.20 12.73
C THR A 71 12.90 -14.34 13.77
N ARG A 72 13.21 -13.03 13.82
CA ARG A 72 12.63 -12.06 14.77
C ARG A 72 11.29 -11.47 14.32
N ARG A 73 10.97 -11.52 13.03
CA ARG A 73 9.76 -10.92 12.46
C ARG A 73 8.50 -11.44 13.16
N ARG A 74 7.69 -10.54 13.71
CA ARG A 74 6.42 -10.86 14.39
C ARG A 74 5.43 -9.71 14.17
N SER A 75 4.14 -10.05 14.11
CA SER A 75 3.07 -9.06 14.17
C SER A 75 2.97 -8.52 15.59
N ASN A 76 3.34 -7.25 15.79
CA ASN A 76 3.27 -6.59 17.08
C ASN A 76 2.25 -5.44 17.01
N ARG A 77 1.24 -5.49 17.90
CA ARG A 77 0.16 -4.51 18.01
C ARG A 77 0.34 -3.53 19.18
N ALA A 78 1.38 -3.72 19.99
CA ALA A 78 1.69 -2.90 21.15
C ALA A 78 2.65 -1.77 20.74
N PHE A 79 2.07 -0.64 20.35
CA PHE A 79 2.82 0.58 20.00
C PHE A 79 2.83 1.57 21.17
N ASP A 80 3.97 2.21 21.42
CA ASP A 80 4.04 3.40 22.27
C ASP A 80 3.52 4.62 21.48
N GLN A 81 2.31 5.07 21.84
CA GLN A 81 1.64 6.19 21.18
C GLN A 81 2.37 7.53 21.34
N ARG A 82 3.21 7.67 22.38
CA ARG A 82 3.94 8.91 22.69
C ARG A 82 5.29 8.97 22.00
N ALA A 83 5.85 7.80 21.67
CA ALA A 83 7.15 7.72 21.03
C ALA A 83 7.12 8.32 19.61
N VAL A 84 8.11 9.15 19.31
CA VAL A 84 8.26 9.80 18.01
C VAL A 84 9.13 8.94 17.11
N MET A 85 8.63 8.64 15.91
CA MET A 85 9.42 8.00 14.86
C MET A 85 10.29 9.06 14.17
N PRO A 86 11.62 8.90 14.12
CA PRO A 86 12.48 9.79 13.34
C PRO A 86 12.12 9.77 11.86
N LEU A 87 12.23 10.91 11.17
CA LEU A 87 11.92 10.98 9.72
C LEU A 87 12.85 10.09 8.88
N ALA A 88 14.11 9.95 9.28
CA ALA A 88 15.07 9.04 8.64
C ALA A 88 14.67 7.56 8.79
N GLU A 89 13.99 7.19 9.87
CA GLU A 89 13.44 5.85 10.05
C GLU A 89 12.30 5.57 9.06
N LEU A 90 11.34 6.50 8.94
CA LEU A 90 10.28 6.41 7.94
C LEU A 90 10.84 6.40 6.51
N SER A 91 11.87 7.21 6.25
CA SER A 91 12.58 7.23 4.97
C SER A 91 13.17 5.85 4.65
N THR A 92 13.86 5.23 5.61
CA THR A 92 14.43 3.88 5.47
C THR A 92 13.34 2.86 5.18
N LEU A 93 12.26 2.89 5.97
CA LEU A 93 11.11 2.01 5.80
C LEU A 93 10.53 2.09 4.38
N LEU A 94 10.25 3.30 3.89
CA LEU A 94 9.65 3.51 2.58
C LEU A 94 10.60 3.17 1.43
N LYS A 95 11.83 3.66 1.49
CA LYS A 95 12.83 3.49 0.42
C LYS A 95 13.22 2.03 0.25
N LEU A 96 13.51 1.31 1.34
CA LEU A 96 13.92 -0.09 1.24
C LEU A 96 12.75 -1.04 0.92
N SER A 97 11.52 -0.64 1.22
CA SER A 97 10.36 -1.51 0.96
C SER A 97 9.75 -1.31 -0.43
N TYR A 98 9.74 -0.08 -0.91
CA TYR A 98 9.02 0.30 -2.13
C TYR A 98 9.74 1.37 -3.00
N GLY A 99 10.83 1.94 -2.53
CA GLY A 99 11.61 2.95 -3.26
C GLY A 99 12.13 2.46 -4.61
N VAL A 100 12.55 3.40 -5.44
CA VAL A 100 13.19 3.08 -6.73
C VAL A 100 14.63 2.62 -6.49
N ARG A 101 14.94 1.41 -6.94
CA ARG A 101 16.28 0.81 -6.90
C ARG A 101 17.14 1.25 -8.08
N SER A 102 16.54 1.28 -9.27
CA SER A 102 17.23 1.62 -10.53
C SER A 102 16.21 1.98 -11.61
N PHE A 103 16.69 2.48 -12.76
CA PHE A 103 15.86 2.76 -13.93
C PHE A 103 16.29 1.90 -15.12
N ARG A 104 15.39 1.66 -16.07
CA ARG A 104 15.67 1.00 -17.34
C ARG A 104 14.77 1.52 -18.47
N PHE A 105 15.12 1.23 -19.71
CA PHE A 105 14.18 1.35 -20.83
C PHE A 105 13.14 0.21 -20.76
N ALA A 106 11.86 0.57 -20.69
CA ALA A 106 10.75 -0.38 -20.80
C ALA A 106 9.45 0.38 -21.14
N TYR A 107 8.53 -0.28 -21.84
CA TYR A 107 7.20 0.28 -22.14
C TYR A 107 7.25 1.67 -22.78
N GLU A 108 8.20 1.86 -23.71
CA GLU A 108 8.43 3.13 -24.42
C GLU A 108 8.89 4.31 -23.53
N ASP A 109 9.22 4.07 -22.25
CA ASP A 109 9.83 5.04 -21.36
C ASP A 109 11.32 4.71 -21.13
N GLN A 110 12.20 5.69 -21.38
CA GLN A 110 13.66 5.60 -21.16
C GLN A 110 14.03 5.53 -19.67
N HIS A 111 13.16 6.05 -18.80
CA HIS A 111 13.38 6.13 -17.36
C HIS A 111 12.27 5.37 -16.62
N PHE A 112 12.01 4.13 -17.01
CA PHE A 112 11.05 3.27 -16.33
C PHE A 112 11.66 2.73 -15.01
N PRO A 113 11.01 2.92 -13.84
CA PRO A 113 11.59 2.56 -12.56
C PRO A 113 11.63 1.05 -12.35
N LEU A 114 12.55 0.60 -11.53
CA LEU A 114 12.56 -0.72 -10.92
C LEU A 114 12.56 -0.49 -9.42
N ARG A 115 11.48 -0.90 -8.76
CA ARG A 115 11.32 -0.73 -7.32
C ARG A 115 12.03 -1.83 -6.56
N MET A 116 12.21 -1.60 -5.26
CA MET A 116 12.69 -2.63 -4.33
C MET A 116 11.76 -3.85 -4.30
N ALA A 117 10.44 -3.61 -4.37
CA ALA A 117 9.45 -4.66 -4.53
C ALA A 117 9.29 -5.04 -6.03
N PRO A 118 9.41 -6.33 -6.40
CA PRO A 118 8.96 -6.79 -7.71
C PRO A 118 7.45 -6.62 -7.86
N SER A 119 7.00 -6.53 -9.11
CA SER A 119 5.60 -6.38 -9.49
C SER A 119 5.33 -7.18 -10.77
N ALA A 120 4.10 -7.63 -10.99
CA ALA A 120 3.72 -8.34 -12.20
C ALA A 120 4.08 -7.55 -13.46
N GLY A 121 4.95 -8.14 -14.29
CA GLY A 121 5.49 -7.47 -15.49
C GLY A 121 6.38 -6.26 -15.20
N GLY A 122 6.66 -5.96 -13.94
CA GLY A 122 7.28 -4.72 -13.49
C GLY A 122 6.37 -3.50 -13.69
N LEU A 123 5.05 -3.64 -13.70
CA LEU A 123 4.12 -2.55 -14.02
C LEU A 123 3.83 -1.61 -12.84
N GLN A 124 4.26 -1.97 -11.63
CA GLN A 124 4.21 -1.13 -10.43
C GLN A 124 2.79 -0.68 -10.09
N SER A 125 1.89 -1.67 -9.94
CA SER A 125 0.47 -1.42 -9.67
C SER A 125 0.18 -0.90 -8.28
N THR A 126 1.01 -1.25 -7.29
CA THR A 126 0.80 -0.82 -5.91
C THR A 126 1.04 0.67 -5.75
N GLU A 127 0.27 1.36 -4.92
CA GLU A 127 0.54 2.73 -4.47
C GLU A 127 0.57 2.76 -2.93
N LEU A 128 1.30 3.71 -2.34
CA LEU A 128 1.34 3.87 -0.88
C LEU A 128 0.82 5.22 -0.42
N TYR A 129 -0.21 5.13 0.41
CA TYR A 129 -0.72 6.22 1.20
C TYR A 129 -0.35 6.03 2.66
N LEU A 130 -0.25 7.12 3.42
CA LEU A 130 0.13 7.07 4.81
C LEU A 130 -0.75 8.01 5.62
N VAL A 131 -1.28 7.52 6.73
CA VAL A 131 -1.74 8.36 7.83
C VAL A 131 -0.60 8.52 8.79
N VAL A 132 -0.05 9.73 8.87
CA VAL A 132 1.04 10.11 9.76
C VAL A 132 0.46 10.64 11.07
N ASN A 133 0.85 10.02 12.18
CA ASN A 133 0.37 10.38 13.52
C ASN A 133 1.48 10.94 14.43
N GLN A 134 2.68 10.35 14.37
CA GLN A 134 3.75 10.65 15.32
C GLN A 134 5.15 10.47 14.68
N VAL A 135 5.41 11.24 13.62
CA VAL A 135 6.70 11.25 12.90
C VAL A 135 7.33 12.63 13.02
N GLU A 136 8.63 12.67 13.31
CA GLU A 136 9.40 13.91 13.43
C GLU A 136 9.37 14.73 12.13
N GLY A 137 9.19 16.05 12.24
CA GLY A 137 9.22 16.96 11.11
C GLY A 137 8.03 16.89 10.15
N LEU A 138 7.04 16.02 10.40
CA LEU A 138 5.82 15.92 9.61
C LEU A 138 4.59 16.36 10.41
N ASN A 139 3.70 17.08 9.75
CA ASN A 139 2.37 17.34 10.30
C ASN A 139 1.56 16.05 10.35
N LYS A 140 0.62 15.97 11.28
CA LYS A 140 -0.37 14.89 11.29
C LYS A 140 -1.27 15.03 10.07
N GLY A 141 -1.51 13.95 9.35
CA GLY A 141 -2.31 14.02 8.14
C GLY A 141 -2.24 12.77 7.27
N LEU A 142 -2.95 12.85 6.14
CA LEU A 142 -2.92 11.88 5.06
C LEU A 142 -1.88 12.32 4.02
N TYR A 143 -1.02 11.39 3.63
CA TYR A 143 0.07 11.57 2.69
C TYR A 143 0.03 10.52 1.59
N TYR A 144 0.64 10.85 0.45
CA TYR A 144 1.00 9.91 -0.60
C TYR A 144 2.51 9.85 -0.75
N PHE A 145 3.07 8.64 -0.89
CA PHE A 145 4.49 8.44 -1.11
C PHE A 145 4.83 8.37 -2.60
N ASP A 146 5.47 9.43 -3.10
CA ASP A 146 6.01 9.48 -4.46
C ASP A 146 7.43 8.89 -4.47
N ALA A 147 7.50 7.57 -4.67
CA ALA A 147 8.77 6.86 -4.61
C ALA A 147 9.73 7.22 -5.77
N ASN A 148 9.22 7.77 -6.89
CA ASN A 148 10.09 8.20 -7.99
C ASN A 148 10.95 9.40 -7.58
N ASN A 149 10.47 10.18 -6.60
CA ASN A 149 11.13 11.38 -6.14
C ASN A 149 11.55 11.30 -4.68
N ASP A 150 11.35 10.18 -3.99
CA ASP A 150 11.56 10.05 -2.55
C ASP A 150 10.88 11.16 -1.73
N GLU A 151 9.61 11.43 -2.03
CA GLU A 151 8.87 12.54 -1.45
C GLU A 151 7.53 12.09 -0.86
N LEU A 152 7.09 12.78 0.19
CA LEU A 152 5.74 12.68 0.73
C LEU A 152 4.94 13.90 0.29
N ALA A 153 3.83 13.68 -0.41
CA ALA A 153 2.85 14.72 -0.73
C ALA A 153 1.77 14.74 0.37
N LEU A 154 1.57 15.88 1.03
CA LEU A 154 0.51 16.07 2.02
C LEU A 154 -0.83 16.26 1.32
N LEU A 155 -1.72 15.29 1.40
CA LEU A 155 -3.04 15.33 0.75
C LEU A 155 -4.08 16.06 1.60
N GLU A 156 -4.07 15.79 2.91
CA GLU A 156 -4.97 16.44 3.87
C GLU A 156 -4.28 16.49 5.24
N GLN A 157 -4.10 17.69 5.77
CA GLN A 157 -3.60 17.87 7.14
C GLN A 157 -4.74 17.64 8.14
N GLY A 158 -4.50 16.85 9.18
CA GLY A 158 -5.51 16.59 10.20
C GLY A 158 -5.28 15.35 11.05
N TYR A 159 -6.26 15.06 11.90
CA TYR A 159 -6.24 13.90 12.79
C TYR A 159 -7.06 12.75 12.20
N PHE A 160 -6.36 11.71 11.72
CA PHE A 160 -6.99 10.58 11.04
C PHE A 160 -7.15 9.32 11.89
N ARG A 161 -6.53 9.23 13.08
CA ARG A 161 -6.57 8.03 13.95
C ARG A 161 -7.97 7.43 14.06
N ARG A 162 -8.98 8.26 14.37
CA ARG A 162 -10.36 7.78 14.56
C ARG A 162 -10.99 7.30 13.25
N LYS A 163 -10.83 8.03 12.14
CA LYS A 163 -11.29 7.61 10.80
C LYS A 163 -10.71 6.24 10.42
N VAL A 164 -9.42 6.02 10.68
CA VAL A 164 -8.75 4.73 10.39
C VAL A 164 -9.34 3.59 11.23
N VAL A 165 -9.53 3.79 12.54
CA VAL A 165 -10.10 2.78 13.44
C VAL A 165 -11.54 2.42 13.07
N GLU A 166 -12.36 3.42 12.75
CA GLU A 166 -13.75 3.22 12.31
C GLU A 166 -13.84 2.45 10.99
N ALA A 167 -12.81 2.55 10.15
CA ALA A 167 -12.70 1.78 8.92
C ALA A 167 -12.11 0.37 9.17
N CYS A 168 -11.33 0.17 10.22
CA CYS A 168 -10.73 -1.13 10.57
C CYS A 168 -11.52 -1.90 11.65
N SER A 169 -12.85 -1.78 11.64
CA SER A 169 -13.75 -2.47 12.59
C SER A 169 -13.43 -2.23 14.06
N TYR A 170 -13.07 -1.00 14.42
CA TYR A 170 -12.79 -0.56 15.78
C TYR A 170 -11.60 -1.27 16.46
N GLN A 171 -10.61 -1.67 15.68
CA GLN A 171 -9.33 -2.14 16.20
C GLN A 171 -8.52 -1.00 16.84
N GLU A 172 -8.81 -0.71 18.12
CA GLU A 172 -8.29 0.47 18.83
C GLU A 172 -6.75 0.53 18.92
N TRP A 173 -6.06 -0.61 18.88
CA TRP A 173 -4.59 -0.67 18.92
C TRP A 173 -3.94 0.09 17.75
N ILE A 174 -4.63 0.28 16.62
CA ILE A 174 -4.15 1.02 15.46
C ILE A 174 -3.93 2.50 15.78
N THR A 175 -4.70 3.08 16.72
CA THR A 175 -4.54 4.49 17.14
C THR A 175 -3.17 4.82 17.70
N ASN A 176 -2.44 3.81 18.19
CA ASN A 176 -1.15 3.98 18.82
C ASN A 176 0.01 3.94 17.82
N ALA A 177 -0.23 3.52 16.57
CA ALA A 177 0.79 3.49 15.53
C ALA A 177 1.29 4.91 15.19
N ALA A 178 2.60 5.04 14.97
CA ALA A 178 3.20 6.30 14.53
C ALA A 178 2.78 6.63 13.09
N VAL A 179 2.60 5.59 12.27
CA VAL A 179 2.11 5.69 10.90
C VAL A 179 1.26 4.47 10.55
N VAL A 180 0.24 4.66 9.72
CA VAL A 180 -0.52 3.57 9.09
C VAL A 180 -0.38 3.72 7.59
N LEU A 181 0.17 2.71 6.92
CA LEU A 181 0.31 2.69 5.48
C LEU A 181 -0.87 1.94 4.86
N PHE A 182 -1.36 2.44 3.73
CA PHE A 182 -2.42 1.84 2.93
C PHE A 182 -1.80 1.48 1.58
N LEU A 183 -1.78 0.20 1.27
CA LEU A 183 -1.33 -0.34 0.01
C LEU A 183 -2.57 -0.47 -0.87
N THR A 184 -2.71 0.45 -1.80
CA THR A 184 -3.72 0.37 -2.85
C THR A 184 -3.09 -0.25 -4.09
N CYS A 185 -3.91 -0.73 -5.02
CA CYS A 185 -3.44 -1.21 -6.31
C CYS A 185 -4.29 -0.65 -7.44
N ASP A 186 -3.62 -0.01 -8.39
CA ASP A 186 -4.20 0.44 -9.64
C ASP A 186 -4.30 -0.76 -10.60
N LEU A 187 -5.52 -1.24 -10.78
CA LEU A 187 -5.85 -2.38 -11.63
C LEU A 187 -5.62 -2.05 -13.11
N GLU A 188 -5.84 -0.80 -13.54
CA GLU A 188 -5.66 -0.41 -14.95
C GLU A 188 -4.21 -0.62 -15.40
N LYS A 189 -3.24 -0.39 -14.51
CA LYS A 189 -1.81 -0.63 -14.79
C LYS A 189 -1.50 -2.09 -15.12
N LEU A 190 -2.30 -3.05 -14.65
CA LEU A 190 -2.11 -4.48 -14.93
C LEU A 190 -3.07 -5.01 -16.00
N PHE A 191 -4.29 -4.47 -16.05
CA PHE A 191 -5.38 -5.02 -16.85
C PHE A 191 -5.06 -5.00 -18.35
N TRP A 192 -4.41 -3.95 -18.85
CA TRP A 192 -4.01 -3.85 -20.27
C TRP A 192 -3.05 -4.97 -20.72
N LYS A 193 -2.32 -5.59 -19.79
CA LYS A 193 -1.38 -6.68 -20.10
C LYS A 193 -1.91 -8.05 -19.69
N TYR A 194 -2.65 -8.11 -18.60
CA TYR A 194 -3.01 -9.36 -17.93
C TYR A 194 -4.52 -9.65 -17.92
N GLY A 195 -5.37 -8.77 -18.46
CA GLY A 195 -6.82 -8.94 -18.49
C GLY A 195 -7.39 -9.24 -17.10
N HIS A 196 -8.31 -10.19 -17.02
CA HIS A 196 -8.89 -10.68 -15.76
C HIS A 196 -7.83 -11.16 -14.74
N ARG A 197 -6.74 -11.79 -15.20
CA ARG A 197 -5.66 -12.28 -14.32
C ARG A 197 -4.96 -11.16 -13.54
N ALA A 198 -5.09 -9.90 -13.97
CA ALA A 198 -4.62 -8.73 -13.24
C ALA A 198 -5.14 -8.69 -11.79
N TYR A 199 -6.39 -9.13 -11.54
CA TYR A 199 -6.96 -9.14 -10.19
C TYR A 199 -6.19 -10.05 -9.22
N ARG A 200 -5.62 -11.17 -9.69
CA ARG A 200 -4.73 -11.98 -8.85
C ARG A 200 -3.43 -11.25 -8.56
N MET A 201 -2.88 -10.60 -9.57
CA MET A 201 -1.57 -9.96 -9.51
C MET A 201 -1.55 -8.76 -8.56
N VAL A 202 -2.64 -7.97 -8.48
CA VAL A 202 -2.72 -6.85 -7.53
C VAL A 202 -2.51 -7.31 -6.07
N HIS A 203 -3.02 -8.49 -5.69
CA HIS A 203 -2.89 -9.04 -4.35
C HIS A 203 -1.47 -9.54 -4.08
N VAL A 204 -0.84 -10.16 -5.08
CA VAL A 204 0.56 -10.61 -5.00
C VAL A 204 1.49 -9.40 -4.85
N ASP A 205 1.32 -8.38 -5.68
CA ASP A 205 2.13 -7.16 -5.66
C ASP A 205 2.01 -6.44 -4.31
N ALA A 206 0.79 -6.25 -3.80
CA ALA A 206 0.57 -5.66 -2.48
C ALA A 206 1.20 -6.49 -1.34
N GLY A 207 1.07 -7.82 -1.39
CA GLY A 207 1.64 -8.71 -0.37
C GLY A 207 3.17 -8.65 -0.31
N ILE A 208 3.83 -8.53 -1.46
CA ILE A 208 5.29 -8.37 -1.55
C ILE A 208 5.73 -7.06 -0.88
N VAL A 209 5.08 -5.95 -1.22
CA VAL A 209 5.37 -4.63 -0.62
C VAL A 209 5.13 -4.65 0.89
N ALA A 210 4.04 -5.30 1.32
CA ALA A 210 3.70 -5.43 2.73
C ALA A 210 4.76 -6.21 3.51
N GLU A 211 5.22 -7.35 2.99
CA GLU A 211 6.25 -8.13 3.68
C GLU A 211 7.58 -7.39 3.70
N ASN A 212 7.94 -6.68 2.63
CA ASN A 212 9.12 -5.80 2.68
C ASN A 212 9.00 -4.76 3.80
N LEU A 213 7.85 -4.07 3.94
CA LEU A 213 7.61 -3.13 5.04
C LEU A 213 7.76 -3.79 6.40
N HIS A 214 7.26 -5.01 6.56
CA HIS A 214 7.30 -5.74 7.81
C HIS A 214 8.72 -6.21 8.17
N LEU A 215 9.50 -6.66 7.19
CA LEU A 215 10.90 -7.04 7.37
C LEU A 215 11.79 -5.82 7.66
N VAL A 216 11.64 -4.73 6.91
CA VAL A 216 12.39 -3.49 7.16
C VAL A 216 12.02 -2.92 8.53
N SER A 217 10.74 -2.95 8.89
CA SER A 217 10.27 -2.58 10.24
C SER A 217 10.95 -3.41 11.33
N THR A 218 10.98 -4.73 11.17
CA THR A 218 11.66 -5.66 12.09
C THR A 218 13.15 -5.35 12.21
N ALA A 219 13.81 -5.10 11.08
CA ALA A 219 15.25 -4.83 11.03
C ALA A 219 15.63 -3.47 11.64
N LEU A 220 14.71 -2.50 11.62
CA LEU A 220 14.82 -1.22 12.31
C LEU A 220 14.46 -1.30 13.81
N GLY A 221 14.04 -2.47 14.31
CA GLY A 221 13.58 -2.63 15.69
C GLY A 221 12.24 -1.94 15.99
N THR A 222 11.47 -1.62 14.96
CA THR A 222 10.11 -1.09 15.12
C THR A 222 9.09 -2.23 15.21
N ALA A 223 7.94 -1.94 15.80
CA ALA A 223 6.79 -2.83 15.77
C ALA A 223 5.97 -2.57 14.50
N SER A 224 5.44 -3.63 13.90
CA SER A 224 4.45 -3.51 12.84
C SER A 224 3.42 -4.64 12.84
N CYS A 225 2.25 -4.37 12.29
CA CYS A 225 1.20 -5.35 12.10
C CYS A 225 0.40 -5.04 10.83
N MET A 226 0.28 -6.02 9.94
CA MET A 226 -0.60 -5.95 8.78
C MET A 226 -2.07 -6.05 9.19
N ILE A 227 -2.95 -5.42 8.42
CA ILE A 227 -4.39 -5.35 8.63
C ILE A 227 -5.07 -5.62 7.28
N SER A 228 -5.80 -6.73 7.20
CA SER A 228 -6.69 -7.07 6.08
C SER A 228 -8.18 -6.93 6.42
N GLY A 229 -8.51 -6.80 7.70
CA GLY A 229 -9.88 -6.57 8.17
C GLY A 229 -10.20 -5.07 8.21
N PHE A 230 -10.71 -4.54 7.10
CA PHE A 230 -11.17 -3.16 6.99
C PHE A 230 -12.41 -3.06 6.09
N ILE A 231 -13.08 -1.91 6.12
CA ILE A 231 -14.25 -1.60 5.29
C ILE A 231 -13.75 -0.84 4.06
N ASP A 232 -13.63 -1.52 2.92
CA ASP A 232 -13.06 -0.98 1.67
C ASP A 232 -13.63 0.38 1.29
N LYS A 233 -14.96 0.52 1.30
CA LYS A 233 -15.65 1.76 0.94
C LYS A 233 -15.22 2.94 1.82
N LYS A 234 -14.99 2.71 3.12
CA LYS A 234 -14.56 3.78 4.05
C LYS A 234 -13.11 4.19 3.78
N ILE A 235 -12.22 3.21 3.54
CA ILE A 235 -10.83 3.51 3.24
C ILE A 235 -10.70 4.22 1.89
N ASN A 236 -11.30 3.67 0.83
CA ASN A 236 -11.19 4.25 -0.51
C ASN A 236 -11.75 5.69 -0.55
N LEU A 237 -12.85 5.96 0.17
CA LEU A 237 -13.38 7.31 0.34
C LEU A 237 -12.40 8.22 1.11
N MET A 238 -11.81 7.74 2.21
CA MET A 238 -10.85 8.51 3.00
C MET A 238 -9.58 8.84 2.19
N LEU A 239 -9.12 7.94 1.33
CA LEU A 239 -7.97 8.15 0.46
C LEU A 239 -8.31 9.00 -0.78
N ASN A 240 -9.60 9.27 -1.02
CA ASN A 240 -10.11 9.95 -2.21
C ASN A 240 -9.60 9.34 -3.52
N ILE A 241 -9.69 8.01 -3.64
CA ILE A 241 -9.31 7.25 -4.83
C ILE A 241 -10.55 6.79 -5.61
N ASP A 242 -10.41 6.66 -6.93
CA ASP A 242 -11.44 6.06 -7.78
C ASP A 242 -11.44 4.53 -7.61
N ALA A 243 -12.37 4.04 -6.79
CA ALA A 243 -12.51 2.63 -6.45
C ALA A 243 -12.83 1.70 -7.65
N GLN A 244 -13.14 2.25 -8.84
CA GLN A 244 -13.30 1.43 -10.06
C GLN A 244 -11.96 1.03 -10.67
N LYS A 245 -10.90 1.80 -10.39
CA LYS A 245 -9.56 1.64 -10.98
C LYS A 245 -8.54 1.24 -9.94
N GLU A 246 -8.61 1.86 -8.78
CA GLU A 246 -7.67 1.67 -7.69
C GLU A 246 -8.39 1.39 -6.38
N PHE A 247 -8.00 0.32 -5.72
CA PHE A 247 -8.60 -0.08 -4.46
C PHE A 247 -7.55 -0.50 -3.44
N THR A 248 -7.89 -0.30 -2.16
CA THR A 248 -7.06 -0.74 -1.05
C THR A 248 -7.03 -2.25 -0.95
N VAL A 249 -5.84 -2.84 -0.84
CA VAL A 249 -5.66 -4.29 -0.71
C VAL A 249 -5.23 -4.68 0.70
N LEU A 250 -4.33 -3.89 1.29
CA LEU A 250 -3.78 -4.19 2.61
C LEU A 250 -3.35 -2.91 3.32
N LEU A 251 -3.44 -2.91 4.65
CA LEU A 251 -2.86 -1.88 5.49
C LEU A 251 -1.70 -2.46 6.31
N ILE A 252 -0.79 -1.60 6.75
CA ILE A 252 0.19 -1.95 7.79
C ILE A 252 0.38 -0.79 8.76
N ALA A 253 0.17 -1.06 10.04
CA ALA A 253 0.47 -0.13 11.12
C ALA A 253 1.93 -0.32 11.55
N VAL A 254 2.65 0.79 11.74
CA VAL A 254 4.05 0.79 12.17
C VAL A 254 4.26 1.83 13.27
N GLY A 255 5.03 1.47 14.30
CA GLY A 255 5.33 2.36 15.41
C GLY A 255 6.47 1.83 16.28
N LYS A 256 6.82 2.60 17.30
CA LYS A 256 7.78 2.12 18.31
C LYS A 256 7.10 1.07 19.20
N PRO A 257 7.74 -0.06 19.50
CA PRO A 257 7.19 -1.03 20.44
C PRO A 257 7.08 -0.39 21.84
N VAL A 258 6.09 -0.81 22.63
CA VAL A 258 6.11 -0.54 24.08
C VAL A 258 7.29 -1.32 24.66
N ASN A 259 8.18 -0.64 25.39
CA ASN A 259 9.22 -1.32 26.18
C ASN A 259 8.53 -2.07 27.32
N THR A 260 8.46 -3.39 27.23
CA THR A 260 8.05 -4.29 28.32
C THR A 260 9.26 -4.97 28.93
#